data_AF-A0A9P6NUT4-F1
#
_entry.id   AF-A0A9P6NUT4-F1
#
_cell.length_a   1.000
_cell.length_b   1.000
_cell.length_c   1.000
_cell.angle_alpha   90.00
_cell.angle_beta   90.00
_cell.angle_gamma   90.00
#
_symmetry.space_group_name_H-M   'P 1'
#
loop_
_entity.id
_entity.type
_entity.pdbx_description
1 polymer ?
#
loop_
_entity_poly.entity_id
_entity_poly.type
_entity_poly.pdbx_seq_one_letter_code
_entity_poly.pdbx_strand_id
1 'polypeptide(L)'
;MRSFYLCWPPEQISQTASAKSPPSLISQTLSAIFVDFDLAAVAQVFRLPWSAYVRLLSVKNPAARHFYETEALRSGWSVRQLDRQISSQFYERIALSNNKAAMLKKVEHGDELTPEQAIKDPFVLEFLNLKDEYSESDLEDALLIRNS
;
A
#
# COMPACT_ATOMS: atom_id res chain seq x y z
N MET A 1 52.80 -19.35 13.86
CA MET A 1 52.50 -18.03 13.25
C MET A 1 53.72 -17.12 13.09
N ARG A 2 54.73 -17.15 13.99
CA ARG A 2 55.96 -16.33 13.87
C ARG A 2 56.88 -16.72 12.70
N SER A 3 56.92 -18.01 12.36
CA SER A 3 57.78 -18.57 11.30
C SER A 3 57.40 -18.14 9.89
N PHE A 4 56.13 -17.80 9.64
CA PHE A 4 55.65 -17.33 8.34
C PHE A 4 56.31 -15.99 7.93
N TYR A 5 56.37 -15.03 8.85
CA TYR A 5 56.94 -13.70 8.61
C TYR A 5 58.47 -13.67 8.53
N LEU A 6 59.14 -14.72 9.00
CA LEU A 6 60.59 -14.86 8.85
C LEU A 6 60.97 -15.34 7.44
N CYS A 7 60.14 -16.20 6.83
CA CYS A 7 60.36 -16.67 5.46
C CYS A 7 59.84 -15.68 4.40
N TRP A 8 58.87 -14.83 4.73
CA TRP A 8 58.28 -13.86 3.80
C TRP A 8 58.36 -12.44 4.38
N PRO A 9 59.44 -11.68 4.10
CA PRO A 9 59.56 -10.31 4.57
C PRO A 9 58.45 -9.44 3.96
N PRO A 10 57.96 -8.42 4.70
CA PRO A 10 56.80 -7.61 4.31
C PRO A 10 56.99 -6.86 2.99
N GLU A 11 58.24 -6.66 2.56
CA GLU A 11 58.59 -6.06 1.26
C GLU A 11 58.17 -6.94 0.06
N GLN A 12 58.02 -8.26 0.28
CA GLN A 12 57.65 -9.23 -0.74
C GLN A 12 56.15 -9.59 -0.70
N ILE A 13 55.42 -9.08 0.29
CA ILE A 13 53.98 -9.27 0.42
C ILE A 13 53.30 -8.16 -0.38
N SER A 14 52.87 -8.50 -1.60
CA SER A 14 52.09 -7.61 -2.45
C SER A 14 50.82 -7.17 -1.73
N GLN A 15 50.76 -5.93 -1.27
CA GLN A 15 49.52 -5.32 -0.78
C GLN A 15 48.47 -5.31 -1.91
N THR A 16 47.21 -5.55 -1.54
CA THR A 16 46.08 -5.43 -2.45
C THR A 16 45.94 -3.98 -2.94
N ALA A 17 45.43 -3.80 -4.15
CA ALA A 17 45.31 -2.46 -4.77
C ALA A 17 44.53 -1.46 -3.91
N SER A 18 43.57 -1.93 -3.09
CA SER A 18 42.81 -1.10 -2.14
C SER A 18 43.71 -0.47 -1.06
N ALA A 19 44.67 -1.23 -0.51
CA ALA A 19 45.59 -0.71 0.52
C ALA A 19 46.64 0.27 -0.04
N LYS A 20 46.86 0.28 -1.36
CA LYS A 20 47.74 1.23 -2.07
C LYS A 20 46.99 2.45 -2.60
N SER A 21 45.66 2.46 -2.52
CA SER A 21 44.86 3.62 -2.92
C SER A 21 44.93 4.71 -1.83
N PRO A 22 44.98 6.01 -2.19
CA PRO A 22 44.86 7.06 -1.20
C PRO A 22 43.55 6.87 -0.42
N PRO A 23 43.49 7.23 0.87
CA PRO A 23 42.25 7.12 1.64
C PRO A 23 41.16 7.86 0.87
N SER A 24 40.20 7.11 0.32
CA SER A 24 39.03 7.72 -0.27
C SER A 24 38.35 8.52 0.83
N LEU A 25 38.01 9.77 0.54
CA LEU A 25 37.12 10.54 1.41
C LEU A 25 35.89 9.66 1.63
N ILE A 26 35.71 9.19 2.85
CA ILE A 26 34.58 8.36 3.22
C ILE A 26 33.35 9.24 3.03
N SER A 27 32.72 9.16 1.86
CA SER A 27 31.42 9.76 1.63
C SER A 27 30.47 9.09 2.61
N GLN A 28 30.06 9.85 3.61
CA GLN A 28 29.12 9.40 4.63
C GLN A 28 27.87 8.82 3.97
N THR A 29 27.39 7.71 4.50
CA THR A 29 26.14 7.09 4.07
C THR A 29 25.00 8.11 4.23
N LEU A 30 23.97 8.05 3.39
CA LEU A 30 22.85 9.02 3.42
C LEU A 30 22.25 9.19 4.83
N SER A 31 22.25 8.15 5.66
CA SER A 31 21.82 8.19 7.06
C SER A 31 22.67 9.07 7.99
N ALA A 32 23.95 9.29 7.66
CA ALA A 32 24.84 10.19 8.39
C ALA A 32 24.77 11.64 7.88
N ILE A 33 24.20 11.86 6.69
CA ILE A 33 23.98 13.19 6.08
C ILE A 33 22.60 13.74 6.42
N PHE A 34 21.59 12.87 6.51
CA PHE A 34 20.23 13.24 6.93
C PHE A 34 20.17 13.45 8.44
N VAL A 35 20.62 14.63 8.85
CA VAL A 35 20.32 15.22 10.15
C VAL A 35 18.84 15.65 10.11
N ASP A 36 18.07 15.14 11.07
CA ASP A 36 16.72 15.57 11.43
C ASP A 36 15.65 15.48 10.33
N PHE A 37 15.21 14.24 10.04
CA PHE A 37 13.93 14.04 9.35
C PHE A 37 12.78 14.40 10.31
N ASP A 38 12.24 15.62 10.17
CA ASP A 38 11.09 16.07 10.95
C ASP A 38 9.82 15.30 10.53
N LEU A 39 9.58 14.19 11.23
CA LEU A 39 8.39 13.36 11.03
C LEU A 39 7.09 14.13 11.24
N ALA A 40 7.08 15.15 12.11
CA ALA A 40 5.89 15.96 12.34
C ALA A 40 5.58 16.84 11.14
N ALA A 41 6.60 17.45 10.53
CA ALA A 41 6.43 18.20 9.29
C ALA A 41 5.90 17.31 8.16
N VAL A 42 6.43 16.09 8.02
CA VAL A 42 5.97 15.12 7.02
C VAL A 42 4.53 14.70 7.25
N ALA A 43 4.14 14.42 8.51
CA ALA A 43 2.76 14.07 8.85
C ALA A 43 1.75 15.20 8.60
N GLN A 44 2.18 16.47 8.70
CA GLN A 44 1.33 17.61 8.37
C GLN A 44 1.08 17.73 6.86
N VAL A 45 2.06 17.37 6.04
CA VAL A 45 1.94 17.38 4.57
C VAL A 45 1.12 16.18 4.08
N PHE A 46 1.38 15.00 4.62
CA PHE A 46 0.74 13.75 4.20
C PHE A 46 -0.36 13.35 5.17
N ARG A 47 -1.56 13.89 4.95
CA ARG A 47 -2.73 13.64 5.82
C ARG A 47 -3.45 12.32 5.54
N LEU A 48 -3.12 11.62 4.45
CA LEU A 48 -3.65 10.30 4.12
C LEU A 48 -2.60 9.20 4.39
N PRO A 49 -3.03 7.96 4.67
CA PRO A 49 -2.10 6.84 4.75
C PRO A 49 -1.42 6.58 3.40
N TRP A 50 -0.18 6.08 3.41
CA TRP A 50 0.61 5.83 2.20
C TRP A 50 -0.12 4.97 1.15
N SER A 51 -0.87 3.96 1.60
CA SER A 51 -1.65 3.10 0.71
C SER A 51 -2.72 3.87 -0.08
N ALA A 52 -3.29 4.95 0.45
CA ALA A 52 -4.21 5.81 -0.28
C ALA A 52 -3.47 6.56 -1.41
N TYR A 53 -2.28 7.09 -1.13
CA TYR A 53 -1.45 7.75 -2.16
C TYR A 53 -1.05 6.78 -3.28
N VAL A 54 -0.72 5.53 -2.96
CA VAL A 54 -0.46 4.50 -3.97
C VAL A 54 -1.67 4.32 -4.91
N ARG A 55 -2.91 4.34 -4.37
CA ARG A 55 -4.13 4.29 -5.20
C ARG A 55 -4.33 5.58 -6.01
N LEU A 56 -4.06 6.75 -5.44
CA LEU A 56 -4.16 8.02 -6.18
C LEU A 56 -3.16 8.13 -7.33
N LEU A 57 -1.97 7.54 -7.19
CA LEU A 57 -0.94 7.50 -8.23
C LEU A 57 -1.35 6.65 -9.44
N SER A 58 -2.22 5.65 -9.27
CA SER A 58 -2.74 4.85 -10.39
C SER A 58 -3.76 5.62 -11.25
N VAL A 59 -4.34 6.70 -10.70
CA VAL A 59 -5.27 7.57 -11.43
C VAL A 59 -4.48 8.44 -12.43
N LYS A 60 -4.77 8.25 -13.73
CA LYS A 60 -4.07 8.94 -14.83
C LYS A 60 -4.41 10.43 -14.93
N ASN A 61 -5.68 10.78 -14.73
CA ASN A 61 -6.16 12.15 -14.86
C ASN A 61 -5.80 12.97 -13.60
N PRO A 62 -5.03 14.07 -13.70
CA PRO A 62 -4.65 14.86 -12.54
C PRO A 62 -5.84 15.54 -11.85
N ALA A 63 -6.86 15.96 -12.60
CA ALA A 63 -8.07 16.57 -12.02
C ALA A 63 -8.85 15.56 -11.20
N ALA A 64 -9.01 14.34 -11.71
CA ALA A 64 -9.64 13.24 -10.98
C ALA A 64 -8.84 12.87 -9.72
N ARG A 65 -7.50 12.86 -9.81
CA ARG A 65 -6.64 12.59 -8.65
C ARG A 65 -6.84 13.61 -7.53
N HIS A 66 -6.80 14.90 -7.85
CA HIS A 66 -7.02 15.95 -6.86
C HIS A 66 -8.43 15.90 -6.26
N PHE A 67 -9.43 15.57 -7.07
CA PHE A 67 -10.79 15.37 -6.59
C PHE A 67 -10.87 14.24 -5.55
N TYR A 68 -10.33 13.06 -5.87
CA TYR A 68 -10.34 11.93 -4.95
C TYR A 68 -9.52 12.17 -3.68
N GLU A 69 -8.39 12.87 -3.77
CA GLU A 69 -7.60 13.27 -2.61
C GLU A 69 -8.39 14.19 -1.68
N THR A 70 -9.03 15.22 -2.24
CA THR A 70 -9.82 16.20 -1.48
C THR A 70 -11.03 15.53 -0.83
N GLU A 71 -11.76 14.69 -1.56
CA GLU A 71 -12.92 13.97 -1.02
C GLU A 71 -12.52 12.92 0.02
N ALA A 72 -11.41 12.20 -0.17
CA ALA A 72 -10.93 11.26 0.84
C ALA A 72 -10.59 11.96 2.17
N LEU A 73 -10.01 13.17 2.10
CA LEU A 73 -9.75 14.00 3.28
C LEU A 73 -11.03 14.57 3.90
N ARG A 74 -11.99 14.99 3.07
CA ARG A 74 -13.24 15.63 3.51
C ARG A 74 -14.21 14.64 4.15
N SER A 75 -14.33 13.45 3.55
CA SER A 75 -15.28 12.41 3.93
C SER A 75 -14.66 11.26 4.74
N GLY A 76 -13.35 11.30 5.00
CA GLY A 76 -12.65 10.31 5.83
C GLY A 76 -12.67 8.90 5.24
N TRP A 77 -12.55 8.77 3.92
CA TRP A 77 -12.64 7.46 3.26
C TRP A 77 -11.51 6.52 3.67
N SER A 78 -11.86 5.28 3.99
CA SER A 78 -10.91 4.18 4.07
C SER A 78 -10.28 3.91 2.69
N VAL A 79 -9.11 3.27 2.69
CA VAL A 79 -8.40 2.89 1.46
C VAL A 79 -9.28 2.02 0.54
N ARG A 80 -10.11 1.14 1.10
CA ARG A 80 -11.06 0.31 0.34
C ARG A 80 -12.17 1.14 -0.29
N GLN A 81 -12.71 2.12 0.44
CA GLN A 81 -13.72 3.03 -0.11
C GLN A 81 -13.13 3.89 -1.24
N LEU A 82 -11.95 4.47 -1.03
CA LEU A 82 -11.23 5.21 -2.07
C LEU A 82 -11.03 4.38 -3.33
N ASP A 83 -10.56 3.14 -3.19
CA ASP A 83 -10.34 2.23 -4.31
C ASP A 83 -11.64 1.92 -5.08
N ARG A 84 -12.76 1.74 -4.37
CA ARG A 84 -14.09 1.55 -4.98
C ARG A 84 -14.61 2.80 -5.70
N GLN A 85 -14.39 3.98 -5.13
CA GLN A 85 -14.80 5.22 -5.79
C GLN A 85 -13.98 5.47 -7.06
N ILE A 86 -12.68 5.14 -7.03
CA ILE A 86 -11.81 5.17 -8.21
C ILE A 86 -12.28 4.15 -9.26
N SER A 87 -12.52 2.89 -8.86
CA SER A 87 -12.88 1.81 -9.81
C SER A 87 -14.26 2.04 -10.45
N SER A 88 -15.20 2.64 -9.72
CA SER A 88 -16.53 3.01 -10.22
C SER A 88 -16.54 4.32 -11.02
N GLN A 89 -15.38 4.95 -11.24
CA GLN A 89 -15.22 6.21 -11.98
C GLN A 89 -16.13 7.32 -11.43
N PHE A 90 -16.23 7.41 -10.10
CA PHE A 90 -17.14 8.34 -9.42
C PHE A 90 -16.94 9.80 -9.86
N TYR A 91 -15.69 10.23 -10.09
CA TYR A 91 -15.38 11.56 -10.63
C TYR A 91 -16.09 11.85 -11.95
N GLU A 92 -16.01 10.92 -12.91
CA GLU A 92 -16.63 11.10 -14.24
C GLU A 92 -18.16 11.13 -14.12
N ARG A 93 -18.72 10.30 -13.24
CA ARG A 93 -20.16 10.29 -12.95
C ARG A 93 -20.63 11.60 -12.34
N ILE A 94 -19.85 12.21 -11.45
CA ILE A 94 -20.15 13.54 -10.91
C ILE A 94 -20.01 14.61 -11.99
N ALA A 95 -18.98 14.53 -12.83
CA ALA A 95 -18.75 15.51 -13.88
C ALA A 95 -19.93 15.56 -14.87
N LEU A 96 -20.51 14.40 -15.18
CA LEU A 96 -21.68 14.25 -16.06
C LEU A 96 -23.02 14.50 -15.35
N SER A 97 -23.05 14.52 -14.03
CA SER A 97 -24.25 14.67 -13.22
C SER A 97 -24.65 16.14 -13.05
N ASN A 98 -25.93 16.43 -13.27
CA ASN A 98 -26.53 17.73 -12.93
C ASN A 98 -26.73 17.92 -11.41
N ASN A 99 -26.73 16.83 -10.62
CA ASN A 99 -27.04 16.85 -9.18
C ASN A 99 -25.82 16.42 -8.34
N LYS A 100 -24.75 17.22 -8.40
CA LYS A 100 -23.47 16.96 -7.73
C LYS A 100 -23.60 16.88 -6.20
N ALA A 101 -24.37 17.79 -5.60
CA ALA A 101 -24.54 17.85 -4.14
C ALA A 101 -25.21 16.59 -3.56
N ALA A 102 -26.17 16.01 -4.27
CA ALA A 102 -26.85 14.78 -3.84
C ALA A 102 -25.93 13.56 -3.92
N MET A 103 -25.08 13.49 -4.95
CA MET A 103 -24.10 12.40 -5.09
C MET A 103 -23.02 12.44 -4.01
N LEU A 104 -22.53 13.61 -3.64
CA LEU A 104 -21.53 13.76 -2.58
C LEU A 104 -22.06 13.31 -1.22
N LYS A 105 -23.29 13.71 -0.85
CA LYS A 105 -23.93 13.26 0.40
C LYS A 105 -24.11 11.75 0.50
N LYS A 106 -24.42 11.09 -0.63
CA LYS A 106 -24.62 9.64 -0.64
C LYS A 106 -23.33 8.87 -0.32
N VAL A 107 -22.18 9.42 -0.72
CA VAL A 107 -20.88 8.78 -0.48
C VAL A 107 -20.31 9.08 0.91
N GLU A 108 -20.67 10.23 1.50
CA GLU A 108 -20.31 10.59 2.89
C GLU A 108 -20.92 9.65 3.94
N HIS A 109 -22.18 9.26 3.77
CA HIS A 109 -22.88 8.40 4.74
C HIS A 109 -22.51 6.91 4.63
N GLY A 110 -21.52 6.59 3.79
CA GLY A 110 -21.04 5.24 3.58
C GLY A 110 -21.96 4.46 2.65
N ASP A 111 -21.36 3.85 1.62
CA ASP A 111 -21.80 2.52 1.21
C ASP A 111 -21.61 1.61 2.44
N GLU A 112 -22.60 1.57 3.33
CA GLU A 112 -22.75 0.46 4.25
C GLU A 112 -22.75 -0.79 3.37
N LEU A 113 -21.64 -1.52 3.43
CA LEU A 113 -21.57 -2.83 2.81
C LEU A 113 -22.65 -3.67 3.44
N THR A 114 -23.73 -3.90 2.71
CA THR A 114 -24.67 -4.93 3.09
C THR A 114 -23.88 -6.25 3.17
N PRO A 115 -24.15 -7.12 4.15
CA PRO A 115 -23.43 -8.39 4.30
C PRO A 115 -23.44 -9.22 3.00
N GLU A 116 -24.47 -9.06 2.18
CA GLU A 116 -24.60 -9.63 0.83
C GLU A 116 -23.46 -9.23 -0.13
N GLN A 117 -22.90 -8.03 -0.01
CA GLN A 117 -21.77 -7.57 -0.82
C GLN A 117 -20.41 -8.01 -0.27
N ALA A 118 -20.34 -8.39 1.02
CA ALA A 118 -19.13 -8.94 1.64
C ALA A 118 -18.90 -10.41 1.28
N ILE A 119 -19.95 -11.15 0.93
CA ILE A 119 -19.89 -12.57 0.52
C ILE A 119 -19.33 -12.72 -0.91
N LYS A 120 -19.13 -11.62 -1.63
CA LYS A 120 -18.64 -11.61 -3.03
C LYS A 120 -17.13 -11.77 -3.17
N ASP A 121 -16.48 -12.52 -2.27
CA ASP A 121 -15.16 -13.10 -2.52
C ASP A 121 -15.37 -14.45 -3.23
N PRO A 122 -15.24 -14.52 -4.57
CA PRO A 122 -15.70 -15.68 -5.36
C PRO A 122 -14.94 -16.98 -5.06
N PHE A 123 -13.85 -16.90 -4.30
CA PHE A 123 -12.95 -18.03 -4.05
C PHE A 123 -13.37 -18.96 -2.91
N VAL A 124 -14.32 -18.55 -2.06
CA VAL A 124 -14.67 -19.36 -0.87
C VAL A 124 -15.79 -20.37 -1.17
N LEU A 125 -16.66 -20.09 -2.15
CA LEU A 125 -17.87 -20.89 -2.37
C LEU A 125 -17.71 -22.04 -3.38
N GLU A 126 -16.78 -21.95 -4.34
CA GLU A 126 -16.47 -23.08 -5.25
C GLU A 126 -15.94 -24.30 -4.48
N PHE A 127 -15.34 -24.07 -3.31
CA PHE A 127 -14.82 -25.13 -2.45
C PHE A 127 -15.91 -25.89 -1.69
N LEU A 128 -17.06 -25.26 -1.45
CA LEU A 128 -18.18 -25.82 -0.69
C LEU A 128 -19.21 -26.52 -1.58
N ASN A 129 -19.09 -26.41 -2.91
CA ASN A 129 -19.97 -27.06 -3.89
C ASN A 129 -21.47 -26.81 -3.60
N LEU A 130 -21.81 -25.65 -3.04
CA LEU A 130 -23.16 -25.26 -2.67
C LEU A 130 -23.88 -24.66 -3.89
N LYS A 131 -25.16 -24.99 -4.04
CA LYS A 131 -26.02 -24.42 -5.11
C LYS A 131 -26.41 -22.99 -4.75
N ASP A 132 -26.84 -22.20 -5.72
CA ASP A 132 -27.16 -20.76 -5.55
C ASP A 132 -28.23 -20.42 -4.48
N GLU A 133 -28.96 -21.41 -3.97
CA GLU A 133 -29.86 -21.28 -2.82
C GLU A 133 -29.37 -22.20 -1.69
N TYR A 134 -28.88 -21.62 -0.59
CA TYR A 134 -28.49 -22.36 0.61
C TYR A 134 -28.93 -21.64 1.89
N SER A 135 -29.32 -22.42 2.90
CA SER A 135 -29.62 -21.96 4.26
C SER A 135 -28.33 -21.76 5.07
N GLU A 136 -28.36 -20.95 6.13
CA GLU A 136 -27.25 -20.82 7.09
C GLU A 136 -26.88 -22.18 7.71
N SER A 137 -27.89 -23.04 7.93
CA SER A 137 -27.68 -24.42 8.38
C SER A 137 -26.89 -25.26 7.38
N ASP A 138 -27.11 -25.07 6.07
CA ASP A 138 -26.39 -25.81 5.02
C ASP A 138 -24.90 -25.41 4.96
N LEU A 139 -24.58 -24.16 5.31
CA LEU A 139 -23.20 -23.69 5.44
C LEU A 139 -22.48 -24.33 6.64
N GLU A 140 -23.13 -24.38 7.81
CA GLU A 140 -22.55 -25.01 9.01
C GLU A 140 -22.25 -26.48 8.76
N ASP A 141 -23.19 -27.22 8.17
CA ASP A 141 -23.04 -28.63 7.85
C ASP A 141 -21.87 -28.86 6.87
N ALA A 142 -21.76 -28.04 5.82
CA ALA A 142 -20.65 -28.12 4.86
C ALA A 142 -19.27 -27.85 5.51
N LEU A 143 -19.21 -26.98 6.52
CA LEU A 143 -17.98 -26.68 7.27
C LEU A 143 -17.61 -27.78 8.28
N LEU A 144 -18.58 -28.50 8.83
CA LEU A 144 -18.36 -29.59 9.78
C LEU A 144 -17.88 -30.87 9.09
N ILE A 145 -18.44 -31.22 7.93
CA ILE A 145 -18.14 -32.47 7.20
C ILE A 145 -16.67 -32.58 6.78
N ARG A 146 -15.95 -31.47 6.61
CA ARG A 146 -14.55 -31.46 6.14
C ARG A 146 -13.50 -31.36 7.25
N ASN A 147 -13.90 -31.00 8.47
CA ASN A 147 -12.99 -30.95 9.63
C ASN A 147 -12.96 -32.26 10.44
N SER A 148 -13.51 -33.35 9.90
CA SER A 148 -13.39 -34.73 10.40
C SER A 148 -12.60 -35.60 9.42
#